data_AF-A0A3B4TIH1-F1
#
_entry.id   AF-A0A3B4TIH1-F1
#
_cell.length_a   1.000
_cell.length_b   1.000
_cell.length_c   1.000
_cell.angle_alpha   90.00
_cell.angle_beta   90.00
_cell.angle_gamma   90.00
#
_symmetry.space_group_name_H-M   'P 1'
#
loop_
_entity.id
_entity.type
_entity.pdbx_description
1 polymer ?
#
loop_
_entity_poly.entity_id
_entity_poly.type
_entity_poly.pdbx_seq_one_letter_code
_entity_poly.pdbx_strand_id
1 'polypeptide(L)'
;MTQTATQLKQQRDKLRQYQKRINLQLEKERLLAKQLLKNGKKEKALLLLKKKRYQDQLLDKTENQISNLERMVQDLEFAQIESKVINGLKAGNECLKKMHEVMSVEEVERIMDETQDAIEYQRQIDEMLAGSLSQEDEDAVLAELEAITQGDVQLPEVPSDELPEVPEATEEEPERERPRKKAQRELLAA
;
A
#
# COMPACT_ATOMS: atom_id res chain seq x y z
N MET A 1 20.17 -2.23 2.57
CA MET A 1 19.96 -3.37 1.65
C MET A 1 21.13 -3.57 0.67
N THR A 2 21.75 -2.53 0.13
CA THR A 2 22.90 -2.69 -0.79
C THR A 2 24.16 -3.22 -0.09
N GLN A 3 24.46 -2.78 1.14
CA GLN A 3 25.60 -3.30 1.91
C GLN A 3 25.45 -4.80 2.25
N THR A 4 24.25 -5.26 2.58
CA THR A 4 24.00 -6.66 2.94
C THR A 4 24.19 -7.60 1.76
N ALA A 5 23.75 -7.20 0.56
CA ALA A 5 24.01 -7.96 -0.66
C ALA A 5 25.52 -8.09 -0.97
N THR A 6 26.29 -7.02 -0.79
CA THR A 6 27.75 -7.04 -0.97
C THR A 6 28.43 -7.97 0.05
N GLN A 7 28.00 -7.94 1.30
CA GLN A 7 28.53 -8.83 2.35
C GLN A 7 28.27 -10.30 2.03
N LEU A 8 27.07 -10.66 1.56
CA LEU A 8 26.74 -12.03 1.15
C LEU A 8 27.58 -12.49 -0.05
N LYS A 9 27.79 -11.62 -1.05
CA LYS A 9 28.68 -11.90 -2.19
C LYS A 9 30.13 -12.14 -1.73
N GLN A 10 30.65 -11.33 -0.81
CA GLN A 10 31.98 -11.54 -0.23
C GLN A 10 32.09 -12.85 0.56
N GLN A 11 31.06 -13.22 1.32
CA GLN A 11 31.03 -14.50 2.06
C GLN A 11 31.02 -15.69 1.10
N ARG A 12 30.19 -15.64 0.05
CA ARG A 12 30.16 -16.66 -1.01
C ARG A 12 31.53 -16.82 -1.66
N ASP A 13 32.20 -15.71 -1.99
CA ASP A 13 33.50 -15.75 -2.64
C ASP A 13 34.59 -16.34 -1.71
N LYS A 14 34.53 -16.04 -0.41
CA LYS A 14 35.39 -16.69 0.60
C LYS A 14 35.15 -18.20 0.67
N LEU A 15 33.90 -18.66 0.64
CA LEU A 15 33.58 -20.09 0.63
C LEU A 15 34.07 -20.78 -0.64
N ARG A 16 33.93 -20.15 -1.82
CA ARG A 16 34.49 -20.66 -3.08
C ARG A 16 36.02 -20.76 -3.04
N GLN A 17 36.70 -19.77 -2.47
CA GLN A 17 38.16 -19.83 -2.27
C GLN A 17 38.56 -20.98 -1.33
N TYR A 18 37.80 -21.19 -0.25
CA TYR A 18 38.01 -22.30 0.68
C TYR A 18 37.81 -23.66 -0.01
N GLN A 19 36.74 -23.81 -0.80
CA GLN A 19 36.46 -24.99 -1.62
C GLN A 19 37.64 -25.33 -2.53
N LYS A 20 38.17 -24.33 -3.26
CA LYS A 20 39.33 -24.51 -4.15
C LYS A 20 40.58 -24.96 -3.40
N ARG A 21 40.84 -24.40 -2.21
CA ARG A 21 41.97 -24.80 -1.37
C ARG A 21 41.85 -26.25 -0.88
N ILE A 22 40.67 -26.67 -0.43
CA ILE A 22 40.44 -28.06 0.00
C ILE A 22 40.58 -29.03 -1.18
N ASN A 23 40.05 -28.70 -2.36
CA ASN A 23 40.19 -29.56 -3.53
C ASN A 23 41.66 -29.82 -3.90
N LEU A 24 42.50 -28.79 -3.86
CA LEU A 24 43.96 -28.94 -4.04
C LEU A 24 44.61 -29.80 -2.95
N GLN A 25 44.16 -29.67 -1.70
CA GLN A 25 44.64 -30.48 -0.58
C GLN A 25 44.26 -31.96 -0.78
N LEU A 26 43.03 -32.22 -1.22
CA LEU A 26 42.48 -33.56 -1.46
C LEU A 26 43.23 -34.29 -2.58
N GLU A 27 43.61 -33.59 -3.66
CA GLU A 27 44.44 -34.18 -4.72
C GLU A 27 45.81 -34.61 -4.21
N LYS A 28 46.46 -33.78 -3.39
CA LYS A 28 47.74 -34.13 -2.75
C LYS A 28 47.60 -35.31 -1.81
N GLU A 29 46.57 -35.32 -0.97
CA GLU A 29 46.30 -36.45 -0.06
C GLU A 29 46.00 -37.74 -0.82
N ARG A 30 45.33 -37.66 -1.99
CA ARG A 30 45.10 -38.81 -2.87
C ARG A 30 46.39 -39.39 -3.43
N LEU A 31 47.33 -38.54 -3.87
CA LEU A 31 48.64 -38.99 -4.34
C LEU A 31 49.45 -39.64 -3.21
N LEU A 32 49.42 -39.04 -2.02
CA LEU A 32 50.12 -39.53 -0.85
C LEU A 32 49.55 -40.88 -0.36
N ALA A 33 48.22 -41.04 -0.40
CA ALA A 33 47.55 -42.31 -0.13
C ALA A 33 47.97 -43.40 -1.13
N LYS A 34 48.07 -43.08 -2.43
CA LYS A 34 48.57 -44.02 -3.46
C LYS A 34 50.02 -44.43 -3.19
N GLN A 35 50.89 -43.51 -2.78
CA GLN A 35 52.28 -43.83 -2.43
C GLN A 35 52.37 -44.72 -1.19
N LEU A 36 51.57 -44.46 -0.15
CA LEU A 36 51.55 -45.28 1.06
C LEU A 36 51.04 -46.71 0.80
N LEU A 37 50.09 -46.88 -0.13
CA LEU A 37 49.65 -48.20 -0.59
C LEU A 37 50.77 -48.96 -1.30
N LYS A 38 51.54 -48.30 -2.19
CA LYS A 38 52.71 -48.89 -2.84
C LYS A 38 53.78 -49.32 -1.84
N ASN A 39 53.95 -48.54 -0.76
CA ASN A 39 54.92 -48.81 0.30
C ASN A 39 54.42 -49.82 1.36
N GLY A 40 53.29 -50.51 1.12
CA GLY A 40 52.74 -51.52 2.02
C GLY A 40 52.09 -50.98 3.32
N LYS A 41 52.03 -49.67 3.52
CA LYS A 41 51.52 -49.03 4.76
C LYS A 41 50.00 -48.85 4.71
N LYS A 42 49.26 -49.97 4.68
CA LYS A 42 47.80 -50.02 4.51
C LYS A 42 47.02 -49.22 5.57
N GLU A 43 47.39 -49.32 6.85
CA GLU A 43 46.67 -48.61 7.93
C GLU A 43 46.73 -47.08 7.78
N LYS A 44 47.91 -46.54 7.45
CA LYS A 44 48.10 -45.09 7.22
C LYS A 44 47.33 -44.63 5.98
N ALA A 45 47.31 -45.44 4.92
CA ALA A 45 46.50 -45.15 3.74
C ALA A 45 45.00 -45.13 4.07
N LEU A 46 44.51 -46.07 4.88
CA LEU A 46 43.12 -46.14 5.30
C LEU A 46 42.70 -44.91 6.13
N LEU A 47 43.57 -44.44 7.03
CA LEU A 47 43.35 -43.22 7.79
C LEU A 47 43.22 -41.98 6.89
N LEU A 48 44.10 -41.84 5.89
CA LEU A 48 44.02 -40.75 4.91
C LEU A 48 42.73 -40.81 4.07
N LEU A 49 42.31 -42.01 3.66
CA LEU A 49 41.06 -42.16 2.91
C LEU A 49 39.83 -41.81 3.76
N LYS A 50 39.84 -42.11 5.06
CA LYS A 50 38.79 -41.66 5.99
C LYS A 50 38.78 -40.13 6.12
N LYS A 51 39.95 -39.51 6.26
CA LYS A 51 40.10 -38.04 6.29
C LYS A 51 39.58 -37.40 5.00
N LYS A 52 39.94 -37.95 3.84
CA LYS A 52 39.42 -37.54 2.54
C LYS A 52 37.89 -37.60 2.49
N ARG A 53 37.29 -38.72 2.90
CA ARG A 53 35.82 -38.87 2.87
C ARG A 53 35.11 -37.84 3.75
N TYR A 54 35.67 -37.49 4.90
CA TYR A 54 35.13 -36.43 5.74
C TYR A 54 35.23 -35.05 5.08
N GLN A 55 36.35 -34.75 4.41
CA GLN A 55 36.52 -33.50 3.66
C GLN A 55 35.58 -33.41 2.45
N ASP A 56 35.37 -34.51 1.74
CA ASP A 56 34.37 -34.61 0.64
C ASP A 56 32.97 -34.25 1.19
N GLN A 57 32.56 -34.84 2.32
CA GLN A 57 31.27 -34.50 2.96
C GLN A 57 31.16 -33.03 3.40
N LEU A 58 32.28 -32.42 3.82
CA LEU A 58 32.31 -31.01 4.21
C LEU A 58 32.21 -30.10 2.98
N LEU A 59 32.80 -30.50 1.85
CA LEU A 59 32.66 -29.81 0.57
C LEU A 59 31.21 -29.82 0.09
N ASP A 60 30.53 -30.97 0.14
CA ASP A 60 29.12 -31.08 -0.24
C ASP A 60 28.24 -30.12 0.59
N LYS A 61 28.48 -30.04 1.91
CA LYS A 61 27.79 -29.09 2.79
C LYS A 61 28.08 -27.64 2.41
N THR A 62 29.33 -27.34 2.07
CA THR A 62 29.75 -26.00 1.68
C THR A 62 29.14 -25.60 0.34
N GLU A 63 28.99 -26.54 -0.60
CA GLU A 63 28.35 -26.31 -1.90
C GLU A 63 26.86 -26.02 -1.77
N ASN A 64 26.17 -26.74 -0.86
CA ASN A 64 24.81 -26.43 -0.48
C ASN A 64 24.70 -25.02 0.15
N GLN A 65 25.64 -24.64 1.01
CA GLN A 65 25.67 -23.29 1.60
C GLN A 65 25.91 -22.20 0.55
N ILE A 66 26.81 -22.43 -0.41
CA ILE A 66 27.05 -21.51 -1.54
C ILE A 66 25.76 -21.32 -2.35
N SER A 67 25.07 -22.41 -2.68
CA SER A 67 23.80 -22.38 -3.42
C SER A 67 22.72 -21.60 -2.66
N ASN A 68 22.63 -21.79 -1.34
CA ASN A 68 21.70 -21.04 -0.49
C ASN A 68 22.04 -19.54 -0.43
N LEU A 69 23.33 -19.18 -0.36
CA LEU A 69 23.77 -17.79 -0.41
C LEU A 69 23.45 -17.14 -1.75
N GLU A 70 23.60 -17.87 -2.86
CA GLU A 70 23.27 -17.39 -4.20
C GLU A 70 21.77 -17.11 -4.34
N ARG A 71 20.92 -18.00 -3.85
CA ARG A 71 19.47 -17.77 -3.77
C ARG A 71 19.14 -16.53 -2.94
N MET A 72 19.72 -16.40 -1.75
CA MET A 72 19.48 -15.24 -0.88
C MET A 72 19.90 -13.91 -1.54
N VAL A 73 20.99 -13.93 -2.32
CA VAL A 73 21.41 -12.76 -3.09
C VAL A 73 20.39 -12.41 -4.17
N GLN A 74 19.87 -13.40 -4.91
CA GLN A 74 18.82 -13.19 -5.91
C GLN A 74 17.53 -12.65 -5.28
N ASP A 75 17.11 -13.22 -4.15
CA ASP A 75 15.92 -12.77 -3.42
C ASP A 75 16.06 -11.31 -2.96
N LEU A 76 17.26 -10.91 -2.49
CA LEU A 76 17.54 -9.53 -2.12
C LEU A 76 17.55 -8.58 -3.32
N GLU A 77 18.09 -9.00 -4.45
CA GLU A 77 18.07 -8.22 -5.70
C GLU A 77 16.63 -8.00 -6.18
N PHE A 78 15.79 -9.05 -6.09
CA PHE A 78 14.37 -8.96 -6.40
C PHE A 78 13.63 -8.01 -5.43
N ALA A 79 13.82 -8.16 -4.12
CA ALA A 79 13.23 -7.28 -3.12
C ALA A 79 13.66 -5.81 -3.30
N GLN A 80 14.88 -5.57 -3.79
CA GLN A 80 15.34 -4.22 -4.13
C GLN A 80 14.57 -3.65 -5.33
N ILE A 81 14.28 -4.46 -6.35
CA ILE A 81 13.46 -4.04 -7.50
C ILE A 81 12.03 -3.77 -7.03
N GLU A 82 11.45 -4.67 -6.24
CA GLU A 82 10.11 -4.52 -5.69
C GLU A 82 9.98 -3.22 -4.88
N SER A 83 10.95 -2.92 -4.02
CA SER A 83 11.00 -1.65 -3.29
C SER A 83 11.07 -0.43 -4.21
N LYS A 84 11.83 -0.50 -5.30
CA LYS A 84 11.88 0.58 -6.30
C LYS A 84 10.53 0.78 -6.99
N VAL A 85 9.84 -0.31 -7.35
CA VAL A 85 8.51 -0.25 -7.97
C VAL A 85 7.51 0.39 -7.01
N ILE A 86 7.48 -0.04 -5.75
CA ILE A 86 6.60 0.53 -4.71
C ILE A 86 6.89 2.03 -4.53
N ASN A 87 8.16 2.43 -4.46
CA ASN A 87 8.53 3.84 -4.34
C ASN A 87 8.12 4.65 -5.58
N GLY A 88 8.25 4.07 -6.79
CA GLY A 88 7.78 4.68 -8.04
C GLY A 88 6.26 4.86 -8.08
N LEU A 89 5.51 3.84 -7.65
CA LEU A 89 4.05 3.92 -7.52
C LEU A 89 3.63 4.97 -6.48
N LYS A 90 4.35 5.07 -5.37
CA LYS A 90 4.10 6.10 -4.34
C LYS A 90 4.33 7.51 -4.90
N ALA A 91 5.44 7.74 -5.58
CA ALA A 91 5.73 9.02 -6.23
C ALA A 91 4.69 9.35 -7.32
N GLY A 92 4.26 8.35 -8.10
CA GLY A 92 3.19 8.50 -9.08
C GLY A 92 1.85 8.86 -8.43
N ASN A 93 1.49 8.22 -7.32
CA ASN A 93 0.27 8.52 -6.57
C ASN A 93 0.32 9.94 -5.96
N GLU A 94 1.46 10.35 -5.40
CA GLU A 94 1.67 11.71 -4.91
C GLU A 94 1.55 12.75 -6.03
N CYS A 95 2.08 12.47 -7.23
CA CYS A 95 1.91 13.33 -8.40
C CYS A 95 0.45 13.41 -8.85
N LEU A 96 -0.26 12.28 -8.91
CA LEU A 96 -1.67 12.24 -9.27
C LEU A 96 -2.53 13.01 -8.27
N LYS A 97 -2.24 12.93 -6.97
CA LYS A 97 -2.92 13.72 -5.95
C LYS A 97 -2.75 15.22 -6.16
N LYS A 98 -1.52 15.67 -6.40
CA LYS A 98 -1.26 17.09 -6.71
C LYS A 98 -1.97 17.54 -7.98
N MET A 99 -1.98 16.70 -9.02
CA MET A 99 -2.68 17.02 -10.27
C MET A 99 -4.20 17.11 -10.05
N HIS A 100 -4.76 16.21 -9.24
CA HIS A 100 -6.17 16.26 -8.85
C HIS A 100 -6.50 17.51 -8.03
N GLU A 101 -5.63 17.91 -7.10
CA GLU A 101 -5.80 19.15 -6.33
C GLU A 101 -5.82 20.37 -7.26
N VAL A 102 -4.86 20.49 -8.17
CA VAL A 102 -4.82 21.61 -9.14
C VAL A 102 -6.05 21.61 -10.05
N MET A 103 -6.42 20.45 -10.62
CA MET A 103 -7.60 20.35 -11.49
C MET A 103 -8.90 20.70 -10.75
N SER A 104 -9.04 20.31 -9.48
CA SER A 104 -10.21 20.67 -8.68
C SER A 104 -10.30 22.18 -8.39
N VAL A 105 -9.17 22.87 -8.25
CA VAL A 105 -9.16 24.34 -8.07
C VAL A 105 -9.56 25.04 -9.37
N GLU A 106 -9.01 24.62 -10.52
CA GLU A 106 -9.39 25.16 -11.84
C GLU A 106 -10.88 24.93 -12.14
N GLU A 107 -11.44 23.79 -11.74
CA GLU A 107 -12.87 23.49 -11.90
C GLU A 107 -13.74 24.36 -10.99
N VAL A 108 -13.30 24.64 -9.76
CA VAL A 108 -13.98 25.59 -8.86
C VAL A 108 -13.93 27.02 -9.42
N GLU A 109 -12.78 27.49 -9.91
CA GLU A 109 -12.65 28.81 -10.53
C GLU A 109 -13.60 28.96 -11.73
N ARG A 110 -13.67 27.95 -12.60
CA ARG A 110 -14.59 27.97 -13.74
C ARG A 110 -16.06 28.08 -13.33
N ILE A 111 -16.46 27.33 -12.30
CA ILE A 111 -17.84 27.42 -11.78
C ILE A 111 -18.09 28.83 -11.24
N MET A 112 -17.16 29.41 -10.47
CA MET A 112 -17.34 30.77 -9.94
C MET A 112 -17.48 31.81 -11.06
N ASP A 113 -16.67 31.73 -12.12
CA ASP A 113 -16.78 32.60 -13.29
C ASP A 113 -18.14 32.45 -13.98
N GLU A 114 -18.58 31.21 -14.24
CA GLU A 114 -19.90 30.94 -14.84
C GLU A 114 -21.06 31.44 -13.96
N THR A 115 -20.92 31.33 -12.63
CA THR A 115 -21.94 31.82 -11.70
C THR A 115 -21.96 33.35 -11.66
N GLN A 116 -20.79 33.99 -11.72
CA GLN A 116 -20.68 35.45 -11.77
C GLN A 116 -21.30 35.99 -13.06
N ASP A 117 -20.99 35.40 -14.20
CA ASP A 117 -21.57 35.75 -15.50
C ASP A 117 -23.11 35.60 -15.47
N ALA A 118 -23.62 34.52 -14.86
CA ALA A 118 -25.06 34.33 -14.70
C ALA A 118 -25.71 35.38 -13.79
N ILE A 119 -25.05 35.78 -12.69
CA ILE A 119 -25.51 36.86 -11.80
C ILE A 119 -25.52 38.20 -12.54
N GLU A 120 -24.47 38.49 -13.32
CA GLU A 120 -24.39 39.71 -14.12
C GLU A 120 -25.47 39.75 -15.21
N TYR A 121 -25.73 38.62 -15.87
CA TYR A 121 -26.83 38.48 -16.83
C TYR A 121 -28.20 38.69 -16.18
N GLN A 122 -28.43 38.09 -15.00
CA GLN A 122 -29.66 38.31 -14.24
C GLN A 122 -29.81 39.78 -13.85
N ARG A 123 -28.72 40.43 -13.41
CA ARG A 123 -28.74 41.86 -13.08
C ARG A 123 -29.03 42.74 -14.29
N GLN A 124 -28.52 42.39 -15.47
CA GLN A 124 -28.86 43.08 -16.72
C GLN A 124 -30.34 42.90 -17.06
N ILE A 125 -30.91 41.70 -16.88
CA ILE A 125 -32.35 41.47 -17.01
C ILE A 125 -33.12 42.34 -16.03
N ASP A 126 -32.73 42.36 -14.76
CA ASP A 126 -33.39 43.15 -13.72
C ASP A 126 -33.33 44.66 -14.03
N GLU A 127 -32.19 45.16 -14.51
CA GLU A 127 -32.02 46.56 -14.94
C GLU A 127 -32.85 46.90 -16.19
N MET A 128 -32.90 46.01 -17.17
CA MET A 128 -33.74 46.18 -18.35
C MET A 128 -35.24 46.16 -18.01
N LEU A 129 -35.65 45.30 -17.07
CA LEU A 129 -37.03 45.25 -16.59
C LEU A 129 -37.38 46.50 -15.78
N ALA A 130 -36.52 46.91 -14.85
CA ALA A 130 -36.71 48.12 -14.03
C ALA A 130 -36.74 49.42 -14.86
N GLY A 131 -36.01 49.47 -15.98
CA GLY A 131 -35.99 50.64 -16.87
C GLY A 131 -37.14 50.70 -17.88
N SER A 132 -37.96 49.64 -18.01
CA SER A 132 -38.96 49.49 -19.09
C SER A 132 -40.43 49.51 -18.62
N LEU A 133 -40.69 49.49 -17.31
CA LEU A 133 -42.05 49.51 -16.75
C LEU A 133 -42.51 50.95 -16.48
N SER A 134 -43.74 51.29 -16.85
CA SER A 134 -44.36 52.55 -16.45
C SER A 134 -45.02 52.43 -15.07
N GLN A 135 -45.31 53.55 -14.43
CA GLN A 135 -45.95 53.56 -13.10
C GLN A 135 -47.33 52.88 -13.10
N GLU A 136 -48.06 52.93 -14.22
CA GLU A 136 -49.34 52.21 -14.39
C GLU A 136 -49.12 50.69 -14.51
N ASP A 137 -48.02 50.25 -15.11
CA ASP A 137 -47.66 48.82 -15.21
C ASP A 137 -47.21 48.26 -13.86
N GLU A 138 -46.48 49.04 -13.06
CA GLU A 138 -46.09 48.67 -11.69
C GLU A 138 -47.32 48.49 -10.79
N ASP A 139 -48.30 49.42 -10.86
CA ASP A 139 -49.55 49.32 -10.10
C ASP A 139 -50.39 48.10 -10.53
N ALA A 140 -50.42 47.78 -11.84
CA ALA A 140 -51.13 46.60 -12.35
C ALA A 140 -50.47 45.28 -11.89
N VAL A 141 -49.14 45.21 -11.90
CA VAL A 141 -48.37 44.05 -11.40
C VAL A 141 -48.54 43.88 -9.90
N LEU A 142 -48.56 44.98 -9.12
CA LEU A 142 -48.83 44.93 -7.68
C LEU A 142 -50.25 44.42 -7.39
N ALA A 143 -51.25 44.85 -8.16
CA ALA A 143 -52.61 44.35 -8.04
C ALA A 143 -52.71 42.85 -8.40
N GLU A 144 -51.98 42.39 -9.42
CA GLU A 144 -51.90 40.96 -9.77
C GLU A 144 -51.19 40.14 -8.69
N LEU A 145 -50.10 40.65 -8.10
CA LEU A 145 -49.40 40.04 -6.97
C LEU A 145 -50.30 39.95 -5.73
N GLU A 146 -51.07 40.99 -5.43
CA GLU A 146 -52.07 40.98 -4.36
C GLU A 146 -53.17 39.96 -4.64
N ALA A 147 -53.63 39.83 -5.90
CA ALA A 147 -54.61 38.81 -6.28
C ALA A 147 -54.07 37.38 -6.15
N ILE A 148 -52.80 37.14 -6.50
CA ILE A 148 -52.14 35.83 -6.34
C ILE A 148 -51.89 35.50 -4.86
N THR A 149 -51.57 36.49 -4.03
CA THR A 149 -51.36 36.27 -2.58
C THR A 149 -52.67 36.18 -1.79
N GLN A 150 -53.76 36.76 -2.29
CA GLN A 150 -55.10 36.60 -1.73
C GLN A 150 -55.85 35.37 -2.28
N GLY A 151 -55.49 34.90 -3.47
CA GLY A 151 -55.96 33.64 -4.06
C GLY A 151 -55.14 32.45 -3.59
N ASP A 152 -55.72 31.63 -2.72
CA ASP A 152 -55.17 30.41 -2.10
C ASP A 152 -54.20 30.60 -0.92
N VAL A 153 -54.72 31.20 0.15
CA VAL A 153 -54.44 30.68 1.51
C VAL A 153 -55.74 30.19 2.15
N GLN A 154 -56.32 29.12 1.60
CA GLN A 154 -57.04 28.17 2.43
C GLN A 154 -56.00 27.27 3.08
N LEU A 155 -55.49 27.70 4.24
CA LEU A 155 -54.86 26.77 5.17
C LEU A 155 -55.95 25.76 5.57
N PRO A 156 -55.82 24.46 5.26
CA PRO A 156 -56.71 23.46 5.81
C PRO A 156 -56.59 23.52 7.34
N GLU A 157 -57.71 23.49 8.07
CA GLU A 157 -57.68 23.27 9.51
C GLU A 157 -56.87 22.00 9.79
N VAL A 158 -55.83 22.12 10.62
CA VAL A 158 -55.03 20.97 11.06
C VAL A 158 -55.98 19.99 11.75
N PRO A 159 -56.15 18.76 11.24
CA PRO A 159 -56.93 17.75 11.96
C PRO A 159 -56.29 17.51 13.33
N SER A 160 -57.06 17.68 14.41
CA SER A 160 -56.62 17.41 15.79
C SER A 160 -56.82 15.95 16.19
N ASP A 161 -56.68 15.03 15.24
CA ASP A 161 -56.75 13.60 15.53
C ASP A 161 -55.37 13.09 15.95
N GLU A 162 -55.30 12.49 17.14
CA GLU A 162 -54.11 11.81 17.67
C GLU A 162 -53.60 10.79 16.66
N LEU A 163 -52.34 10.96 16.24
CA LEU A 163 -51.67 10.05 15.32
C LEU A 163 -51.53 8.65 15.97
N PRO A 164 -51.85 7.56 15.26
CA PRO A 164 -51.62 6.22 15.76
C PRO A 164 -50.12 5.94 15.96
N GLU A 165 -49.75 5.39 17.12
CA GLU A 165 -48.39 4.96 17.42
C GLU A 165 -47.90 3.93 16.40
N VAL A 166 -46.91 4.32 15.60
CA VAL A 166 -46.17 3.42 14.72
C VAL A 166 -45.03 2.80 15.55
N PRO A 167 -44.88 1.47 15.59
CA PRO A 167 -43.89 0.82 16.45
C PRO A 167 -42.46 1.24 16.11
N GLU A 168 -41.67 1.51 17.16
CA GLU A 168 -40.25 1.83 17.12
C GLU A 168 -39.48 0.87 16.20
N ALA A 169 -39.14 1.34 15.00
CA ALA A 169 -38.11 0.73 14.19
C ALA A 169 -36.77 1.08 14.84
N THR A 170 -36.17 0.02 15.38
CA THR A 170 -34.92 -0.06 16.13
C THR A 170 -33.82 0.79 15.49
N GLU A 171 -33.32 1.79 16.22
CA GLU A 171 -32.06 2.45 15.92
C GLU A 171 -30.92 1.42 16.07
N GLU A 172 -30.37 0.94 14.96
CA GLU A 172 -29.08 0.26 14.98
C GLU A 172 -27.99 1.32 15.23
N GLU A 173 -27.54 1.39 16.50
CA GLU A 173 -26.35 2.13 16.88
C GLU A 173 -25.10 1.62 16.12
N PRO A 174 -24.25 2.51 15.56
CA PRO A 174 -23.00 2.09 14.96
C PRO A 174 -22.00 1.72 16.07
N GLU A 175 -21.63 0.45 16.11
CA GLU A 175 -20.70 -0.16 17.05
C GLU A 175 -19.33 0.56 17.03
N ARG A 176 -19.08 1.38 18.05
CA ARG A 176 -17.76 1.99 18.31
C ARG A 176 -16.84 0.94 18.94
N GLU A 177 -16.15 0.17 18.11
CA GLU A 177 -14.99 -0.59 18.59
C GLU A 177 -13.83 0.36 18.92
N ARG A 178 -13.46 0.42 20.20
CA ARG A 178 -12.13 0.86 20.64
C ARG A 178 -11.49 -0.16 21.60
N PRO A 179 -10.15 -0.24 21.60
CA PRO A 179 -9.46 -1.50 21.83
C PRO A 179 -8.63 -1.53 23.12
N ARG A 180 -8.01 -2.71 23.36
CA ARG A 180 -6.85 -3.02 24.25
C ARG A 180 -7.21 -3.25 25.73
N LYS A 181 -6.58 -4.16 26.49
CA LYS A 181 -5.33 -4.93 26.35
C LYS A 181 -5.31 -6.01 27.45
N LYS A 182 -4.75 -7.19 27.10
CA LYS A 182 -3.91 -8.11 27.90
C LYS A 182 -3.90 -7.99 29.44
N ALA A 183 -4.15 -9.12 30.10
CA ALA A 183 -3.16 -9.86 30.92
C ALA A 183 -3.87 -11.09 31.50
N GLN A 184 -3.48 -12.30 31.08
CA GLN A 184 -2.63 -13.18 31.91
C GLN A 184 -3.15 -13.36 33.33
N ARG A 185 -3.66 -14.57 33.61
CA ARG A 185 -3.12 -15.53 34.58
C ARG A 185 -4.07 -16.74 34.59
N GLU A 186 -3.51 -17.93 34.36
CA GLU A 186 -3.39 -18.96 35.42
C GLU A 186 -4.78 -19.45 35.84
N LEU A 187 -5.11 -20.72 35.94
CA LEU A 187 -4.44 -22.01 35.89
C LEU A 187 -5.63 -22.98 36.09
N LEU A 188 -5.36 -24.29 35.99
CA LEU A 188 -6.18 -25.38 36.55
C LEU A 188 -7.40 -25.76 35.68
N ALA A 189 -7.32 -26.87 34.95
CA ALA A 189 -7.41 -28.23 35.47
C ALA A 189 -8.79 -28.52 36.09
N ALA A 190 -9.63 -29.19 35.31
CA ALA A 190 -10.47 -30.31 35.70
C ALA A 190 -11.04 -30.96 34.43
#